data_AF-A0A073KAH3-F1
#
_entry.id   AF-A0A073KAH3-F1
#
_cell.length_a   1.000
_cell.length_b   1.000
_cell.length_c   1.000
_cell.angle_alpha   90.00
_cell.angle_beta   90.00
_cell.angle_gamma   90.00
#
_symmetry.space_group_name_H-M   'P 1'
#
loop_
_entity.id
_entity.type
_entity.pdbx_description
1 polymer ?
#
loop_
_entity_poly.entity_id
_entity_poly.type
_entity_poly.pdbx_seq_one_letter_code
_entity_poly.pdbx_strand_id
1 'polypeptide(L)'
;MVNTPKFSSQQLNPNTYQNKGKNKKLRRRLLLALAFMLPLIFSTQYSIYQQQKMIKEKQIILNKEKQRLSSLKKIGHDLEYDIKTLTGSEEGILKFARKLYGFSKPDETIFQITE
;
A
#
# COMPACT_ATOMS: atom_id res chain seq x y z
N MET A 1 -65.69 33.97 54.97
CA MET A 1 -64.96 32.81 55.51
C MET A 1 -63.64 32.71 54.76
N VAL A 2 -62.52 32.65 55.48
CA VAL A 2 -61.15 32.90 54.99
C VAL A 2 -60.64 31.72 54.15
N ASN A 3 -60.17 32.00 52.93
CA ASN A 3 -59.42 31.05 52.10
C ASN A 3 -57.98 30.96 52.61
N THR A 4 -57.56 29.79 53.09
CA THR A 4 -56.15 29.47 53.32
C THR A 4 -55.63 28.57 52.19
N PRO A 5 -54.57 28.96 51.47
CA PRO A 5 -53.96 28.09 50.48
C PRO A 5 -53.15 26.99 51.20
N LYS A 6 -53.50 25.73 50.92
CA LYS A 6 -52.68 24.57 51.32
C LYS A 6 -51.40 24.57 50.48
N PHE A 7 -50.29 24.99 51.06
CA PHE A 7 -48.97 24.78 50.46
C PHE A 7 -48.66 23.28 50.42
N SER A 8 -48.60 22.72 49.22
CA SER A 8 -48.10 21.36 48.98
C SER A 8 -46.59 21.37 49.18
N SER A 9 -46.13 20.83 50.30
CA SER A 9 -44.73 20.50 50.52
C SER A 9 -44.40 19.21 49.74
N GLN A 10 -44.10 19.36 48.45
CA GLN A 10 -43.41 18.31 47.70
C GLN A 10 -42.03 18.12 48.35
N GLN A 11 -41.88 17.07 49.15
CA GLN A 11 -40.58 16.62 49.65
C GLN A 11 -39.71 16.21 48.46
N LEU A 12 -38.91 17.16 47.99
CA LEU A 12 -37.86 16.94 47.02
C LEU A 12 -36.79 16.05 47.65
N ASN A 13 -36.79 14.76 47.28
CA ASN A 13 -35.79 13.80 47.75
C ASN A 13 -34.37 14.34 47.47
N PRO A 14 -33.57 14.67 48.50
CA PRO A 14 -32.28 15.34 48.33
C PRO A 14 -31.27 14.47 47.57
N ASN A 15 -31.45 13.14 47.59
CA ASN A 15 -30.59 12.18 46.92
C ASN A 15 -30.69 12.25 45.38
N THR A 16 -31.82 12.71 44.85
CA THR A 16 -32.04 12.82 43.40
C THR A 16 -31.33 14.06 42.82
N TYR A 17 -31.27 15.16 43.58
CA TYR A 17 -30.58 16.40 43.18
C TYR A 17 -29.05 16.27 43.28
N GLN A 18 -28.56 15.62 44.34
CA GLN A 18 -27.15 15.34 44.57
C GLN A 18 -26.55 14.44 43.46
N ASN A 19 -27.25 13.38 43.05
CA ASN A 19 -26.80 12.49 41.97
C ASN A 19 -26.85 13.15 40.58
N LYS A 20 -27.87 13.96 40.29
CA LYS A 20 -27.99 14.69 39.01
C LYS A 20 -26.83 15.69 38.82
N GLY A 21 -26.38 16.33 39.91
CA GLY A 21 -25.22 17.23 39.92
C GLY A 21 -23.87 16.49 39.75
N LYS A 22 -23.67 15.36 40.43
CA LYS A 22 -22.45 14.53 40.28
C LYS A 22 -22.32 13.95 38.87
N ASN A 23 -23.41 13.43 38.31
CA ASN A 23 -23.43 12.88 36.94
C ASN A 23 -23.18 13.97 35.88
N LYS A 24 -23.68 15.19 36.07
CA LYS A 24 -23.35 16.34 35.18
C LYS A 24 -21.86 16.69 35.21
N LYS A 25 -21.23 16.70 36.39
CA LYS A 25 -19.79 16.99 36.53
C LYS A 25 -18.94 15.88 35.88
N LEU A 26 -19.33 14.62 36.06
CA LEU A 26 -18.66 13.47 35.43
C LEU A 26 -18.76 13.53 33.89
N ARG A 27 -19.95 13.79 33.35
CA ARG A 27 -20.15 13.94 31.90
C ARG A 27 -19.32 15.08 31.30
N ARG A 28 -19.22 16.22 32.00
CA ARG A 28 -18.38 17.34 31.54
C ARG A 28 -16.89 16.96 31.50
N ARG A 29 -16.39 16.21 32.48
CA ARG A 29 -15.01 15.70 32.49
C ARG A 29 -14.77 14.70 31.37
N LEU A 30 -15.72 13.80 31.13
CA LEU A 30 -15.64 12.83 30.03
C LEU A 30 -15.62 13.51 28.67
N LEU A 31 -16.50 14.50 28.46
CA LEU A 31 -16.53 15.28 27.21
C LEU A 31 -15.25 16.06 26.97
N LEU A 32 -14.67 16.66 28.02
CA LEU A 32 -13.37 17.34 27.92
C LEU A 32 -12.24 16.36 27.60
N ALA A 33 -12.21 15.20 28.24
CA ALA A 33 -11.23 14.15 27.94
C ALA A 33 -11.36 13.66 26.49
N LEU A 34 -12.59 13.40 26.02
CA LEU A 34 -12.84 12.99 24.64
C LEU A 34 -12.47 14.09 23.64
N ALA A 35 -12.78 15.36 23.93
CA ALA A 35 -12.41 16.48 23.07
C ALA A 35 -10.90 16.61 22.90
N PHE A 36 -10.12 16.21 23.91
CA PHE A 36 -8.65 16.21 23.82
C PHE A 36 -8.09 14.96 23.14
N MET A 37 -8.68 13.78 23.40
CA MET A 37 -8.17 12.50 22.88
C MET A 37 -8.56 12.25 21.42
N LEU A 38 -9.76 12.65 21.00
CA LEU A 38 -10.27 12.37 19.65
C LEU A 38 -9.39 12.99 18.54
N PRO A 39 -8.96 14.27 18.61
CA PRO A 39 -8.09 14.84 17.58
C PRO A 39 -6.77 14.09 17.42
N LEU A 40 -6.18 13.63 18.53
CA LEU A 40 -4.94 12.86 18.52
C LEU A 40 -5.13 11.51 17.82
N ILE A 41 -6.25 10.82 18.10
CA ILE A 41 -6.58 9.54 17.47
C ILE A 41 -6.85 9.75 15.97
N PHE A 42 -7.65 10.75 15.59
CA PHE A 42 -7.92 11.01 14.17
C PHE A 42 -6.66 11.42 13.42
N SER A 43 -5.79 12.24 14.03
CA SER A 43 -4.52 12.67 13.42
C SER A 43 -3.56 11.49 13.19
N THR A 44 -3.44 10.59 14.17
CA THR A 44 -2.58 9.41 14.04
C THR A 44 -3.12 8.44 12.99
N GLN A 45 -4.44 8.18 12.99
CA GLN A 45 -5.07 7.34 11.96
C GLN A 45 -4.91 7.92 10.55
N TYR A 46 -5.10 9.24 10.40
CA TYR A 46 -4.89 9.92 9.12
C TYR A 46 -3.43 9.79 8.64
N SER A 47 -2.47 10.00 9.54
CA SER A 47 -1.05 9.88 9.22
C SER A 47 -0.69 8.45 8.82
N ILE A 48 -1.17 7.44 9.55
CA ILE A 48 -0.95 6.02 9.24
C ILE A 48 -1.55 5.68 7.87
N TYR A 49 -2.77 6.14 7.58
CA TYR A 49 -3.41 5.91 6.30
C TYR A 49 -2.59 6.48 5.12
N GLN A 50 -2.12 7.73 5.25
CA GLN A 50 -1.28 8.34 4.22
C GLN A 50 0.07 7.64 4.07
N GLN A 51 0.69 7.21 5.17
CA GLN A 51 1.92 6.42 5.14
C GLN A 51 1.71 5.08 4.43
N GLN A 52 0.61 4.37 4.71
CA GLN A 52 0.29 3.12 4.03
C GLN A 52 0.08 3.31 2.52
N LYS A 53 -0.58 4.41 2.12
CA LYS A 53 -0.75 4.74 0.70
C LYS A 53 0.60 4.94 0.00
N MET A 54 1.47 5.76 0.60
CA MET A 54 2.82 5.98 0.06
C MET A 54 3.66 4.70 0.02
N ILE A 55 3.58 3.84 1.04
CA ILE A 55 4.29 2.56 1.07
C ILE A 55 3.81 1.66 -0.07
N LYS A 56 2.50 1.57 -0.30
CA LYS A 56 1.93 0.78 -1.42
C LYS A 56 2.40 1.30 -2.77
N GLU A 57 2.37 2.62 -2.98
CA GLU A 57 2.86 3.23 -4.22
C GLU A 57 4.35 2.94 -4.45
N LYS A 58 5.18 3.12 -3.41
CA LYS A 58 6.62 2.79 -3.47
C LYS A 58 6.86 1.30 -3.73
N GLN A 59 6.06 0.42 -3.16
CA GLN A 59 6.18 -1.02 -3.39
C GLN A 59 5.88 -1.40 -4.84
N ILE A 60 4.89 -0.78 -5.47
CA ILE A 60 4.57 -0.99 -6.89
C ILE A 60 5.74 -0.54 -7.78
N ILE A 61 6.29 0.64 -7.51
CA ILE A 61 7.44 1.18 -8.25
C ILE A 61 8.65 0.25 -8.09
N LEU A 62 8.96 -0.15 -6.86
CA LEU A 62 10.09 -1.03 -6.55
C LEU A 62 9.95 -2.39 -7.26
N ASN A 63 8.75 -2.98 -7.27
CA ASN A 63 8.50 -4.23 -7.98
C ASN A 63 8.70 -4.08 -9.49
N LYS A 64 8.22 -2.96 -10.07
CA LYS A 64 8.41 -2.66 -11.49
C LYS A 64 9.89 -2.46 -11.84
N GLU A 65 10.63 -1.74 -11.00
CA GLU A 65 12.07 -1.55 -11.18
C GLU A 65 12.84 -2.85 -11.03
N LYS A 66 12.48 -3.70 -10.05
CA LYS A 66 13.07 -5.02 -9.88
C LYS A 66 12.84 -5.92 -11.10
N GLN A 67 11.65 -5.87 -11.68
CA GLN A 67 11.34 -6.61 -12.91
C GLN A 67 12.14 -6.06 -14.12
N ARG A 68 12.28 -4.74 -14.23
CA ARG A 68 13.13 -4.13 -15.28
C ARG A 68 14.59 -4.51 -15.10
N LEU A 69 15.09 -4.51 -13.86
CA LEU A 69 16.46 -4.89 -13.55
C LEU A 69 16.70 -6.36 -13.86
N SER A 70 15.77 -7.26 -13.55
CA SER A 70 15.91 -8.67 -13.89
C SER A 70 15.88 -8.90 -15.40
N SER A 71 15.00 -8.22 -16.14
CA SER A 71 15.01 -8.29 -17.60
C SER A 71 16.31 -7.75 -18.20
N LEU A 72 16.82 -6.63 -17.68
CA LEU A 72 18.06 -6.03 -18.17
C LEU A 72 19.27 -6.91 -17.86
N LYS A 73 19.30 -7.55 -16.68
CA LYS A 73 20.34 -8.52 -16.32
C LYS A 73 20.33 -9.72 -17.26
N LYS A 74 19.15 -10.22 -17.63
CA LYS A 74 19.02 -11.31 -18.61
C LYS A 74 19.55 -10.88 -19.98
N ILE A 75 19.11 -9.72 -20.47
CA ILE A 75 19.59 -9.15 -21.75
C ILE A 75 21.11 -8.98 -21.72
N GLY A 76 21.68 -8.48 -20.62
CA GLY A 76 23.13 -8.32 -20.46
C GLY A 76 23.88 -9.65 -20.52
N HIS A 77 23.37 -10.69 -19.87
CA HIS A 77 23.95 -12.04 -19.92
C HIS A 77 23.87 -12.64 -21.33
N ASP A 78 22.73 -12.49 -22.00
CA ASP A 78 22.56 -12.95 -23.38
C ASP A 78 23.54 -12.21 -24.32
N LEU A 79 23.70 -10.90 -24.14
CA LEU A 79 24.65 -10.08 -24.90
C LEU A 79 26.11 -10.49 -24.64
N GLU A 80 26.48 -10.75 -23.39
CA GLU A 80 27.82 -11.23 -23.04
C GLU A 80 28.13 -12.59 -23.68
N TYR A 81 27.14 -13.49 -23.67
CA TYR A 81 27.23 -14.78 -24.35
C TYR A 81 27.42 -14.60 -25.86
N ASP A 82 26.65 -13.72 -26.48
CA ASP A 82 26.73 -13.45 -27.92
C ASP A 82 28.09 -12.85 -28.29
N ILE A 83 28.61 -11.88 -27.52
CA ILE A 83 29.95 -11.31 -27.71
C ILE A 83 31.02 -12.41 -27.62
N LYS A 84 30.96 -13.25 -26.58
CA LYS A 84 31.93 -14.34 -26.39
C LYS A 84 31.87 -15.35 -27.54
N THR A 85 30.67 -15.65 -28.03
CA THR A 85 30.45 -16.54 -29.16
C THR A 85 31.02 -15.95 -30.46
N LEU A 86 30.83 -14.65 -30.68
CA LEU A 86 31.32 -13.95 -31.87
C LEU A 86 32.85 -13.73 -31.87
N THR A 87 33.46 -13.58 -30.69
CA THR A 87 34.90 -13.27 -30.57
C THR A 87 35.75 -14.52 -30.32
N GLY A 88 35.13 -15.63 -29.92
CA GLY A 88 35.83 -16.83 -29.45
C GLY A 88 36.26 -17.82 -30.54
N SER A 89 35.51 -17.93 -31.64
CA SER A 89 35.86 -18.84 -32.75
C SER A 89 35.01 -18.60 -33.99
N GLU A 90 35.53 -19.03 -35.16
CA GLU A 90 34.80 -19.01 -36.43
C GLU A 90 33.51 -19.88 -36.38
N GLU A 91 33.56 -21.03 -35.70
CA GLU A 91 32.35 -21.85 -35.45
C GLU A 91 31.29 -21.11 -34.63
N GLY A 92 31.70 -20.28 -33.67
CA GLY A 92 30.80 -19.43 -32.90
C GLY A 92 30.10 -18.40 -33.77
N ILE A 93 30.83 -17.74 -34.66
CA ILE A 93 30.28 -16.80 -35.66
C ILE A 93 29.28 -17.52 -36.57
N LEU A 94 29.64 -18.69 -37.10
CA LEU A 94 28.74 -19.49 -37.94
C LEU A 94 27.48 -19.89 -37.16
N LYS A 95 27.59 -20.35 -35.91
CA LYS A 95 26.42 -20.70 -35.08
C LYS A 95 25.51 -19.50 -34.83
N PHE A 96 26.07 -18.32 -34.60
CA PHE A 96 25.32 -17.09 -34.43
C PHE A 96 24.59 -16.68 -35.73
N ALA A 97 25.27 -16.77 -36.88
CA ALA A 97 24.71 -16.49 -38.19
C ALA A 97 23.55 -17.45 -38.52
N ARG A 98 23.68 -18.75 -38.22
CA ARG A 98 22.59 -19.73 -38.37
C ARG A 98 21.37 -19.36 -37.53
N LYS A 99 21.58 -18.95 -36.27
CA LYS A 99 20.49 -18.57 -35.35
C LYS A 99 19.73 -17.32 -35.80
N LEU A 100 20.43 -16.29 -36.30
CA LEU A 100 19.80 -15.00 -36.62
C LEU A 100 19.28 -14.89 -38.05
N TYR A 101 20.01 -15.46 -39.01
CA TYR A 101 19.75 -15.26 -40.44
C TYR A 101 19.30 -16.55 -41.12
N GLY A 102 19.16 -17.64 -40.37
CA GLY A 102 18.74 -18.93 -40.91
C GLY A 102 19.72 -19.46 -41.95
N PHE A 103 21.03 -19.32 -41.76
CA PHE A 103 22.01 -20.02 -42.60
C PHE A 103 22.01 -21.52 -42.32
N SER A 104 22.27 -22.35 -43.33
CA SER A 104 22.41 -23.80 -43.15
C SER A 104 23.83 -24.19 -42.76
N LYS A 105 23.98 -25.41 -42.25
CA LYS A 105 25.29 -26.07 -42.27
C LYS A 105 25.68 -26.45 -43.70
N PRO A 106 26.97 -26.71 -43.97
CA PRO A 106 27.46 -27.10 -45.30
C PRO A 106 26.73 -28.32 -45.90
N ASP A 107 26.13 -29.17 -45.07
CA ASP A 107 25.40 -30.40 -45.40
C ASP A 107 23.88 -30.27 -45.34
N GLU A 108 23.34 -29.08 -45.08
CA GLU A 108 21.90 -28.83 -44.92
C GLU A 108 21.37 -27.93 -46.05
N THR A 109 20.18 -28.25 -46.58
CA THR A 109 19.48 -27.44 -47.60
C THR A 109 18.23 -26.81 -46.99
N ILE A 110 18.07 -25.48 -47.15
CA ILE A 110 16.94 -24.74 -46.60
C ILE A 110 15.85 -24.63 -47.66
N PHE A 111 14.65 -25.09 -47.32
CA PHE A 111 13.46 -24.93 -48.15
C PHE A 111 12.62 -23.77 -47.60
N GLN A 112 12.48 -22.69 -48.37
CA GLN A 112 11.49 -21.65 -48.07
C GLN A 112 10.10 -22.15 -48.45
N ILE A 113 9.27 -22.43 -47.45
CA ILE A 113 7.85 -22.71 -47.65
C ILE A 113 7.17 -21.34 -47.73
N THR A 114 6.65 -21.00 -48.90
CA THR A 114 5.81 -19.79 -49.08
C THR A 114 4.38 -20.23 -48.76
N GLU A 115 3.68 -19.50 -47.88
CA GLU A 115 2.25 -19.72 -47.62
C GLU A 115 1.39 -19.35 -48.84
#